data_AF-A0A6V7I2U1-F1
#
_entry.id   AF-A0A6V7I2U1-F1
#
_cell.length_a   1.000
_cell.length_b   1.000
_cell.length_c   1.000
_cell.angle_alpha   90.00
_cell.angle_beta   90.00
_cell.angle_gamma   90.00
#
_symmetry.space_group_name_H-M   'P 1'
#
loop_
_entity.id
_entity.type
_entity.pdbx_description
1 polymer ?
#
loop_
_entity_poly.entity_id
_entity_poly.type
_entity_poly.pdbx_seq_one_letter_code
_entity_poly.pdbx_strand_id
1 'polypeptide(L)'
;IPYETVVAELEADTIATSTRMGFEGRSRFSCGAHSHSVNLMLQLEMSKYNKGIQWIKELLYDTKFTVERLKIIASKMLNEITIYKKKGDKICGDLIRGLLYNKDSNHYNSSLLRQQQFLTKLVEQLNSSEKQKEVVSEIEGIMKSLTSTNNMMFYVATNVDKLSQHVKDLYTPWDILESNEVEKK
;
A
#
# COMPACT_ATOMS: atom_id res chain seq x y z
N ILE A 1 -7.73 12.73 11.63
CA ILE A 1 -8.33 11.68 12.49
C ILE A 1 -7.24 10.74 13.00
N PRO A 2 -7.34 10.20 14.23
CA PRO A 2 -6.39 9.20 14.75
C PRO A 2 -6.39 7.93 13.90
N TYR A 3 -5.28 7.19 13.90
CA TYR A 3 -5.16 5.95 13.12
C TYR A 3 -6.20 4.90 13.53
N GLU A 4 -6.45 4.78 14.83
CA GLU A 4 -7.36 3.79 15.38
C GLU A 4 -8.79 4.02 14.90
N THR A 5 -9.19 5.29 14.76
CA THR A 5 -10.46 5.69 14.16
C THR A 5 -10.52 5.32 12.68
N VAL A 6 -9.46 5.61 11.91
CA VAL A 6 -9.38 5.23 10.48
C VAL A 6 -9.55 3.72 10.31
N VAL A 7 -8.87 2.92 11.12
CA VAL A 7 -8.96 1.45 11.05
C VAL A 7 -10.37 0.98 11.38
N ALA A 8 -10.96 1.48 12.46
CA ALA A 8 -12.30 1.08 12.88
C ALA A 8 -13.37 1.43 11.83
N GLU A 9 -13.30 2.63 11.24
CA GLU A 9 -14.23 3.06 10.20
C GLU A 9 -14.01 2.28 8.90
N LEU A 10 -12.75 2.04 8.50
CA LEU A 10 -12.43 1.25 7.31
C LEU A 10 -12.92 -0.20 7.46
N GLU A 11 -12.72 -0.83 8.62
CA GLU A 11 -13.22 -2.18 8.91
C GLU A 11 -14.75 -2.23 8.99
N ALA A 12 -15.41 -1.16 9.46
CA ALA A 12 -16.86 -1.08 9.47
C ALA A 12 -17.45 -0.93 8.05
N ASP A 13 -16.74 -0.27 7.15
CA ASP A 13 -17.20 0.03 5.78
C ASP A 13 -16.78 -0.98 4.72
N THR A 14 -15.81 -1.84 5.02
CA THR A 14 -15.27 -2.81 4.05
C THR A 14 -15.37 -4.24 4.56
N ILE A 15 -15.65 -5.15 3.63
CA ILE A 15 -15.61 -6.60 3.86
C ILE A 15 -14.16 -7.09 3.86
N ALA A 16 -13.33 -6.54 2.98
CA ALA A 16 -11.91 -6.85 2.90
C ALA A 16 -11.12 -5.69 2.33
N THR A 17 -9.91 -5.48 2.86
CA THR A 17 -8.93 -4.56 2.31
C THR A 17 -7.60 -5.26 2.11
N SER A 18 -6.88 -4.91 1.05
CA SER A 18 -5.51 -5.39 0.89
C SER A 18 -4.65 -4.45 0.07
N THR A 19 -3.37 -4.39 0.44
CA THR A 19 -2.33 -3.69 -0.32
C THR A 19 -1.24 -4.67 -0.71
N ARG A 20 -0.86 -4.73 -1.98
CA ARG A 20 0.16 -5.67 -2.47
C ARG A 20 1.07 -5.04 -3.53
N MET A 21 2.29 -5.56 -3.62
CA MET A 21 3.22 -5.27 -4.72
C MET A 21 3.14 -6.39 -5.75
N GLY A 22 2.83 -6.03 -7.00
CA GLY A 22 2.41 -6.96 -8.03
C GLY A 22 1.10 -7.69 -7.70
N PHE A 23 0.71 -8.60 -8.59
CA PHE A 23 -0.44 -9.48 -8.42
C PHE A 23 -0.02 -10.79 -7.78
N GLU A 24 -0.86 -11.34 -6.89
CA GLU A 24 -0.63 -12.61 -6.20
C GLU A 24 0.61 -12.65 -5.28
N GLY A 25 1.09 -11.49 -4.82
CA GLY A 25 2.11 -11.41 -3.77
C GLY A 25 1.66 -12.16 -2.51
N ARG A 26 2.54 -13.04 -1.99
CA ARG A 26 2.21 -13.97 -0.88
C ARG A 26 2.60 -13.45 0.50
N SER A 27 3.45 -12.44 0.57
CA SER A 27 3.91 -11.81 1.81
C SER A 27 4.41 -10.39 1.53
N ARG A 28 4.64 -9.61 2.59
CA ARG A 28 5.26 -8.26 2.52
C ARG A 28 6.72 -8.28 2.08
N PHE A 29 7.35 -9.45 2.09
CA PHE A 29 8.74 -9.68 1.68
C PHE A 29 8.80 -10.47 0.36
N SER A 30 7.84 -10.18 -0.51
CA SER A 30 7.74 -10.75 -1.83
C SER A 30 6.84 -9.89 -2.70
N CYS A 31 7.18 -9.77 -3.97
CA CYS A 31 6.25 -9.32 -5.00
C CYS A 31 5.82 -10.50 -5.87
N GLY A 32 4.63 -10.39 -6.46
CA GLY A 32 4.14 -11.34 -7.45
C GLY A 32 4.35 -10.86 -8.88
N ALA A 33 3.54 -11.35 -9.81
CA ALA A 33 3.61 -10.96 -11.22
C ALA A 33 3.39 -9.45 -11.39
N HIS A 34 3.95 -8.85 -12.44
CA HIS A 34 3.94 -7.41 -12.64
C HIS A 34 4.45 -6.65 -11.41
N SER A 35 5.62 -7.03 -10.92
CA SER A 35 6.19 -6.50 -9.66
C SER A 35 6.45 -4.99 -9.63
N HIS A 36 6.30 -4.31 -10.77
CA HIS A 36 6.31 -2.86 -10.94
C HIS A 36 4.99 -2.18 -10.56
N SER A 37 3.91 -2.93 -10.31
CA SER A 37 2.62 -2.37 -9.88
C SER A 37 2.43 -2.43 -8.36
N VAL A 38 1.62 -1.52 -7.83
CA VAL A 38 1.12 -1.56 -6.46
C VAL A 38 -0.40 -1.57 -6.53
N ASN A 39 -1.03 -2.46 -5.77
CA ASN A 39 -2.45 -2.70 -5.82
C ASN A 39 -3.07 -2.37 -4.45
N LEU A 40 -4.08 -1.49 -4.45
CA LEU A 40 -5.03 -1.29 -3.35
C LEU A 40 -6.35 -1.94 -3.75
N MET A 41 -6.83 -2.88 -2.94
CA MET A 41 -8.11 -3.56 -3.14
C MET A 41 -9.02 -3.27 -1.96
N LEU A 42 -10.23 -2.81 -2.24
CA LEU A 42 -11.32 -2.72 -1.28
C LEU A 42 -12.49 -3.58 -1.78
N GLN A 43 -13.05 -4.39 -0.90
CA GLN A 43 -14.28 -5.12 -1.10
C GLN A 43 -15.31 -4.58 -0.13
N LEU A 44 -16.50 -4.25 -0.61
CA LEU A 44 -17.54 -3.55 0.15
C LEU A 44 -18.92 -4.09 -0.24
N GLU A 45 -19.90 -3.81 0.61
CA GLU A 45 -21.31 -3.95 0.24
C GLU A 45 -21.69 -2.93 -0.85
N MET A 46 -22.61 -3.30 -1.75
CA MET A 46 -23.02 -2.45 -2.88
C MET A 46 -23.60 -1.10 -2.42
N SER A 47 -24.29 -1.08 -1.27
CA SER A 47 -24.82 0.12 -0.63
C SER A 47 -23.73 1.13 -0.20
N LYS A 48 -22.48 0.66 -0.03
CA LYS A 48 -21.33 1.46 0.41
C LYS A 48 -20.40 1.86 -0.73
N TYR A 49 -20.83 1.76 -1.99
CA TYR A 49 -20.02 2.12 -3.16
C TYR A 49 -19.35 3.49 -3.05
N ASN A 50 -20.13 4.54 -2.77
CA ASN A 50 -19.60 5.91 -2.64
C ASN A 50 -18.57 6.02 -1.50
N LYS A 51 -18.78 5.28 -0.41
CA LYS A 51 -17.83 5.19 0.71
C LYS A 51 -16.52 4.53 0.30
N GLY A 52 -16.57 3.48 -0.52
CA GLY A 52 -15.36 2.86 -1.06
C GLY A 52 -14.52 3.83 -1.88
N ILE A 53 -15.15 4.68 -2.69
CA ILE A 53 -14.44 5.67 -3.51
C ILE A 53 -13.86 6.79 -2.63
N GLN A 54 -14.61 7.23 -1.62
CA GLN A 54 -14.11 8.13 -0.58
C GLN A 54 -12.86 7.54 0.11
N TRP A 55 -12.88 6.26 0.49
CA TRP A 55 -11.73 5.59 1.09
C TRP A 55 -10.52 5.52 0.15
N ILE A 56 -10.72 5.29 -1.15
CA ILE A 56 -9.62 5.32 -2.14
C ILE A 56 -8.96 6.69 -2.13
N LYS A 57 -9.74 7.78 -2.16
CA LYS A 57 -9.19 9.13 -2.09
C LYS A 57 -8.40 9.34 -0.80
N GLU A 58 -9.02 9.07 0.34
CA GLU A 58 -8.43 9.37 1.64
C GLU A 58 -7.15 8.56 1.88
N LEU A 59 -7.15 7.27 1.53
CA LEU A 59 -5.99 6.39 1.70
C LEU A 59 -4.83 6.77 0.76
N LEU A 60 -5.11 7.16 -0.49
CA LEU A 60 -4.07 7.42 -1.47
C LEU A 60 -3.56 8.87 -1.46
N TYR A 61 -4.42 9.85 -1.16
CA TYR A 61 -4.09 11.28 -1.28
C TYR A 61 -4.03 12.02 0.05
N ASP A 62 -4.86 11.65 1.03
CA ASP A 62 -5.00 12.41 2.27
C ASP A 62 -4.23 11.80 3.45
N THR A 63 -3.55 10.68 3.23
CA THR A 63 -2.70 10.02 4.23
C THR A 63 -1.51 10.92 4.60
N LYS A 64 -1.36 11.20 5.91
CA LYS A 64 -0.19 11.91 6.45
C LYS A 64 0.83 10.94 7.02
N PHE A 65 2.07 11.03 6.53
CA PHE A 65 3.18 10.20 6.99
C PHE A 65 3.91 10.87 8.15
N THR A 66 3.75 10.33 9.36
CA THR A 66 4.46 10.81 10.55
C THR A 66 5.62 9.90 10.92
N VAL A 67 6.70 10.48 11.44
CA VAL A 67 7.90 9.74 11.90
C VAL A 67 7.52 8.63 12.87
N GLU A 68 6.63 8.92 13.82
CA GLU A 68 6.18 7.96 14.83
C GLU A 68 5.51 6.74 14.19
N ARG A 69 4.56 6.95 13.27
CA ARG A 69 3.86 5.86 12.58
C ARG A 69 4.80 5.05 11.71
N LEU A 70 5.73 5.70 11.01
CA LEU A 70 6.75 5.02 10.21
C LEU A 70 7.65 4.12 11.07
N LYS A 71 8.08 4.59 12.24
CA LYS A 71 8.86 3.76 13.19
C LYS A 71 8.08 2.55 13.66
N ILE A 72 6.81 2.73 14.03
CA ILE A 72 5.94 1.64 14.47
C ILE A 72 5.80 0.59 13.36
N ILE A 73 5.55 1.01 12.13
CA ILE A 73 5.39 0.11 10.97
C ILE A 73 6.71 -0.63 10.68
N ALA A 74 7.83 0.09 10.60
CA ALA A 74 9.14 -0.52 10.31
C ALA A 74 9.53 -1.55 11.38
N SER A 75 9.28 -1.24 12.67
CA SER A 75 9.54 -2.14 13.79
C SER A 75 8.65 -3.39 13.74
N LYS A 76 7.36 -3.23 13.40
CA LYS A 76 6.44 -4.37 13.18
C LYS A 76 6.93 -5.26 12.04
N MET A 77 7.39 -4.68 10.93
CA MET A 77 7.92 -5.44 9.80
C MET A 77 9.20 -6.22 10.18
N LEU A 78 10.12 -5.62 10.96
CA LEU A 78 11.30 -6.33 11.49
C LEU A 78 10.93 -7.51 12.39
N ASN A 79 9.91 -7.34 13.24
CA ASN A 79 9.41 -8.43 14.07
C ASN A 79 8.84 -9.58 13.24
N GLU A 80 8.10 -9.26 12.16
CA GLU A 80 7.61 -10.27 11.22
C GLU A 80 8.75 -11.02 10.55
N ILE A 81 9.82 -10.34 10.13
CA ILE A 81 11.01 -10.99 9.55
C ILE A 81 11.55 -12.07 10.50
N THR A 82 11.62 -11.78 11.80
CA THR A 82 12.09 -12.74 12.81
C THR A 82 11.22 -14.00 12.86
N ILE A 83 9.91 -13.87 12.63
CA ILE A 83 8.98 -15.00 12.52
C ILE A 83 9.22 -15.76 11.20
N TYR A 84 9.38 -15.04 10.08
CA TYR A 84 9.64 -15.65 8.76
C TYR A 84 10.97 -16.41 8.72
N LYS A 85 12.00 -15.96 9.44
CA LYS A 85 13.30 -16.66 9.54
C LYS A 85 13.23 -18.04 10.18
N LYS A 86 12.19 -18.29 10.99
CA LYS A 86 11.94 -19.61 11.59
C LYS A 86 11.25 -20.58 10.63
N LYS A 87 10.77 -20.10 9.47
CA LYS A 87 10.08 -20.90 8.46
C LYS A 87 11.06 -21.25 7.33
N GLY A 88 11.61 -22.45 7.37
CA GLY A 88 12.64 -22.90 6.41
C GLY A 88 12.20 -22.81 4.95
N ASP A 89 10.94 -23.14 4.66
CA ASP A 89 10.34 -23.01 3.31
C ASP A 89 10.39 -21.57 2.78
N LYS A 90 10.16 -20.58 3.66
CA LYS A 90 10.20 -19.16 3.32
C LYS A 90 11.62 -18.69 3.03
N ILE A 91 12.59 -19.14 3.83
CA ILE A 91 14.00 -18.79 3.63
C ILE A 91 14.54 -19.40 2.34
N CYS A 92 14.27 -20.68 2.09
CA CYS A 92 14.68 -21.32 0.84
C CYS A 92 14.07 -20.60 -0.37
N GLY A 93 12.79 -20.26 -0.33
CA GLY A 93 12.14 -19.48 -1.39
C GLY A 93 12.75 -18.10 -1.60
N ASP A 94 13.15 -17.42 -0.54
CA ASP A 94 13.82 -16.11 -0.60
C ASP A 94 15.21 -16.21 -1.24
N LEU A 95 16.00 -17.20 -0.84
CA LEU A 95 17.34 -17.44 -1.39
C LEU A 95 17.29 -17.80 -2.86
N ILE A 96 16.36 -18.67 -3.27
CA ILE A 96 16.16 -19.03 -4.69
C ILE A 96 15.86 -17.79 -5.52
N ARG A 97 14.99 -16.89 -5.04
CA ARG A 97 14.72 -15.61 -5.75
C ARG A 97 15.96 -14.75 -5.86
N GLY A 98 16.79 -14.71 -4.81
CA GLY A 98 18.07 -14.00 -4.82
C GLY A 98 19.07 -14.52 -5.86
N LEU A 99 18.96 -15.80 -6.25
CA LEU A 99 19.79 -16.42 -7.29
C LEU A 99 19.20 -16.26 -8.70
N LEU A 100 17.86 -16.31 -8.83
CA LEU A 100 17.19 -16.33 -10.13
C LEU A 100 16.91 -14.94 -10.71
N TYR A 101 16.73 -13.92 -9.88
CA TYR A 101 16.34 -12.59 -10.33
C TYR A 101 17.51 -11.60 -10.34
N ASN A 102 17.51 -10.71 -11.34
CA ASN A 102 18.48 -9.63 -11.45
C ASN A 102 18.43 -8.69 -10.26
N LYS A 103 19.59 -8.12 -9.89
CA LYS A 103 19.73 -7.26 -8.71
C LYS A 103 18.85 -6.01 -8.74
N ASP A 104 18.57 -5.51 -9.94
CA ASP A 104 17.75 -4.32 -10.15
C ASP A 104 16.24 -4.62 -10.22
N SER A 105 15.84 -5.87 -10.00
CA SER A 105 14.43 -6.27 -10.03
C SER A 105 13.76 -6.14 -8.66
N ASN A 106 12.45 -5.91 -8.65
CA ASN A 106 11.66 -5.90 -7.42
C ASN A 106 11.59 -7.27 -6.76
N HIS A 107 11.68 -8.37 -7.52
CA HIS A 107 11.74 -9.72 -6.96
C HIS A 107 13.00 -9.95 -6.13
N TYR A 108 14.12 -9.39 -6.56
CA TYR A 108 15.37 -9.43 -5.81
C TYR A 108 15.33 -8.48 -4.60
N ASN A 109 14.84 -7.25 -4.78
CA ASN A 109 14.87 -6.22 -3.73
C ASN A 109 13.80 -6.40 -2.64
N SER A 110 12.67 -7.03 -2.95
CA SER A 110 11.63 -7.37 -1.96
C SER A 110 12.01 -8.53 -1.03
N SER A 111 13.19 -9.14 -1.22
CA SER A 111 13.62 -10.32 -0.46
C SER A 111 13.69 -10.04 1.05
N LEU A 112 13.36 -11.06 1.84
CA LEU A 112 13.33 -11.01 3.29
C LEU A 112 14.64 -10.49 3.89
N LEU A 113 15.78 -11.03 3.42
CA LEU A 113 17.09 -10.67 3.97
C LEU A 113 17.49 -9.23 3.64
N ARG A 114 17.11 -8.71 2.46
CA ARG A 114 17.39 -7.32 2.07
C ARG A 114 16.48 -6.35 2.77
N GLN A 115 15.19 -6.70 2.87
CA GLN A 115 14.23 -5.92 3.64
C GLN A 115 14.63 -5.85 5.12
N GLN A 116 15.25 -6.88 5.68
CA GLN A 116 15.82 -6.80 7.04
C GLN A 116 16.87 -5.70 7.14
N GLN A 117 17.86 -5.67 6.23
CA GLN A 117 18.91 -4.66 6.23
C GLN A 117 18.37 -3.25 5.98
N PHE A 118 17.43 -3.12 5.04
CA PHE A 118 16.77 -1.86 4.71
C PHE A 118 15.99 -1.31 5.91
N LEU A 119 15.13 -2.13 6.52
CA LEU A 119 14.28 -1.72 7.65
C LEU A 119 15.10 -1.37 8.89
N THR A 120 16.20 -2.09 9.17
CA THR A 120 17.11 -1.72 10.27
C THR A 120 17.68 -0.32 10.05
N LYS A 121 18.20 -0.03 8.85
CA LYS A 121 18.71 1.30 8.50
C LYS A 121 17.63 2.38 8.55
N LEU A 122 16.42 2.05 8.08
CA LEU A 122 15.28 2.96 8.11
C LEU A 122 14.92 3.36 9.55
N VAL A 123 14.91 2.40 10.49
CA VAL A 123 14.66 2.68 11.91
C VAL A 123 15.77 3.56 12.50
N GLU A 124 17.04 3.30 12.17
CA GLU A 124 18.17 4.15 12.58
C GLU A 124 18.02 5.59 12.04
N GLN A 125 17.68 5.75 10.76
CA GLN A 125 17.43 7.06 10.14
C GLN A 125 16.27 7.79 10.80
N LEU A 126 15.15 7.10 11.07
CA LEU A 126 14.01 7.69 11.77
C LEU A 126 14.36 8.08 13.21
N ASN A 127 15.35 7.46 13.85
CA ASN A 127 15.83 7.85 15.18
C ASN A 127 16.78 9.06 15.16
N SER A 128 17.38 9.38 14.02
CA SER A 128 18.17 10.61 13.83
C SER A 128 17.28 11.79 13.45
N SER A 129 17.29 12.85 14.26
CA SER A 129 16.50 14.08 14.01
C SER A 129 16.81 14.73 12.67
N GLU A 130 18.04 14.60 12.18
CA GLU A 130 18.49 15.16 10.90
C GLU A 130 17.88 14.43 9.70
N LYS A 131 17.70 13.10 9.81
CA LYS A 131 17.25 12.23 8.71
C LYS A 131 15.75 12.01 8.64
N GLN A 132 15.02 12.30 9.73
CA GLN A 132 13.56 12.14 9.78
C GLN A 132 12.83 12.86 8.64
N LYS A 133 13.20 14.12 8.37
CA LYS A 133 12.55 14.91 7.31
C LYS A 133 12.82 14.35 5.91
N GLU A 134 14.03 13.85 5.68
CA GLU A 134 14.43 13.24 4.41
C GLU A 134 13.60 11.98 4.14
N VAL A 135 13.48 11.09 5.13
CA VAL A 135 12.69 9.84 5.01
C VAL A 135 11.21 10.14 4.73
N VAL A 136 10.61 11.09 5.46
CA VAL A 136 9.20 11.46 5.23
C VAL A 136 9.02 12.02 3.82
N SER A 137 9.91 12.94 3.40
CA SER A 137 9.87 13.53 2.05
C SER A 137 10.05 12.49 0.95
N GLU A 138 10.88 11.46 1.15
CA GLU A 138 11.08 10.39 0.19
C GLU A 138 9.79 9.56 0.02
N ILE A 139 9.15 9.17 1.12
CA ILE A 139 7.89 8.41 1.10
C ILE A 139 6.77 9.21 0.44
N GLU A 140 6.64 10.50 0.77
CA GLU A 140 5.68 11.40 0.13
C GLU A 140 5.95 11.55 -1.37
N GLY A 141 7.21 11.62 -1.78
CA GLY A 141 7.62 11.63 -3.18
C GLY A 141 7.25 10.35 -3.93
N ILE A 142 7.45 9.18 -3.30
CA ILE A 142 7.03 7.89 -3.84
C ILE A 142 5.51 7.85 -4.01
N MET A 143 4.76 8.23 -2.97
CA MET A 143 3.29 8.23 -3.02
C MET A 143 2.79 9.16 -4.13
N LYS A 144 3.34 10.37 -4.26
CA LYS A 144 2.99 11.31 -5.34
C LYS A 144 3.26 10.73 -6.73
N SER A 145 4.34 9.95 -6.90
CA SER A 145 4.66 9.30 -8.17
C SER A 145 3.67 8.16 -8.49
N LEU A 146 3.33 7.35 -7.49
CA LEU A 146 2.38 6.24 -7.62
C LEU A 146 0.94 6.72 -7.88
N THR A 147 0.54 7.84 -7.28
CA THR A 147 -0.82 8.40 -7.38
C THR A 147 -0.96 9.47 -8.46
N SER A 148 0.01 9.58 -9.36
CA SER A 148 -0.16 10.37 -10.58
C SER A 148 -1.23 9.74 -11.47
N THR A 149 -2.12 10.55 -12.04
CA THR A 149 -3.26 10.08 -12.85
C THR A 149 -2.83 9.19 -14.03
N ASN A 150 -1.67 9.46 -14.63
CA ASN A 150 -1.10 8.66 -15.71
C ASN A 150 -0.59 7.28 -15.29
N ASN A 151 -0.42 7.03 -13.98
CA ASN A 151 0.12 5.80 -13.41
C ASN A 151 -0.94 4.95 -12.70
N MET A 152 -2.22 5.35 -12.78
CA MET A 152 -3.32 4.69 -12.09
C MET A 152 -4.26 3.96 -13.05
N MET A 153 -4.73 2.80 -12.61
CA MET A 153 -5.79 2.04 -13.27
C MET A 153 -6.80 1.62 -12.22
N PHE A 154 -8.08 1.88 -12.50
CA PHE A 154 -9.19 1.40 -11.68
C PHE A 154 -9.78 0.12 -12.28
N TYR A 155 -10.03 -0.86 -11.42
CA TYR A 155 -10.70 -2.10 -11.79
C TYR A 155 -11.86 -2.33 -10.82
N VAL A 156 -13.07 -2.41 -11.36
CA VAL A 156 -14.31 -2.64 -10.60
C VAL A 156 -14.95 -3.94 -11.07
N ALA A 157 -15.13 -4.88 -10.15
CA ALA A 157 -15.84 -6.13 -10.41
C ALA A 157 -17.15 -6.14 -9.62
N THR A 158 -18.29 -6.09 -10.32
CA THR A 158 -19.62 -6.06 -9.70
C THR A 158 -20.70 -6.53 -10.68
N ASN A 159 -21.85 -6.93 -10.15
CA ASN A 159 -23.07 -7.06 -10.95
C ASN A 159 -23.71 -5.67 -11.06
N VAL A 160 -23.71 -5.12 -12.28
CA VAL A 160 -24.17 -3.75 -12.55
C VAL A 160 -25.67 -3.57 -12.26
N ASP A 161 -26.50 -4.57 -12.61
CA ASP A 161 -27.95 -4.51 -12.38
C ASP A 161 -28.26 -4.39 -10.89
N LYS A 162 -27.59 -5.17 -10.05
CA LYS A 162 -27.75 -5.09 -8.59
C LYS A 162 -27.20 -3.78 -8.02
N LEU A 163 -26.05 -3.32 -8.52
CA LEU A 163 -25.45 -2.07 -8.05
C LEU A 163 -26.36 -0.86 -8.36
N SER A 164 -27.00 -0.84 -9.53
CA SER A 164 -27.91 0.24 -9.94
C SER A 164 -29.15 0.39 -9.03
N GLN A 165 -29.50 -0.64 -8.25
CA GLN A 165 -30.57 -0.57 -7.25
C GLN A 165 -30.15 0.23 -6.01
N HIS A 166 -28.85 0.34 -5.75
CA HIS A 166 -28.29 1.04 -4.60
C HIS A 166 -27.67 2.39 -4.97
N VAL A 167 -27.17 2.52 -6.20
CA VAL A 167 -26.41 3.69 -6.67
C VAL A 167 -26.98 4.15 -8.00
N LYS A 168 -27.47 5.39 -8.04
CA LYS A 168 -28.04 5.99 -9.26
C LYS A 168 -26.96 6.46 -10.25
N ASP A 169 -25.83 6.94 -9.74
CA ASP A 169 -24.72 7.47 -10.53
C ASP A 169 -23.41 6.78 -10.14
N LEU A 170 -22.82 6.10 -11.11
CA LEU A 170 -21.58 5.34 -10.93
C LEU A 170 -20.33 6.21 -11.13
N TYR A 171 -20.44 7.36 -11.79
CA TYR A 171 -19.30 8.15 -12.23
C TYR A 171 -19.04 9.35 -11.33
N THR A 172 -20.07 10.12 -10.96
CA THR A 172 -19.91 11.33 -10.13
C THR A 172 -19.12 11.11 -8.83
N PRO A 173 -19.23 9.97 -8.11
CA PRO A 173 -18.39 9.76 -6.94
C PRO A 173 -16.88 9.80 -7.21
N TRP A 174 -16.42 9.56 -8.45
CA TRP A 174 -15.01 9.58 -8.84
C TRP A 174 -14.45 10.99 -9.08
N ASP A 175 -15.32 11.98 -9.31
CA ASP A 175 -14.93 13.38 -9.52
C ASP A 175 -14.12 13.94 -8.34
N ILE A 176 -14.25 13.33 -7.15
CA ILE A 176 -13.48 13.70 -5.95
C ILE A 176 -11.96 13.51 -6.11
N LEU A 177 -11.53 12.74 -7.12
CA LEU A 177 -10.12 12.53 -7.45
C LEU A 177 -9.59 13.58 -8.42
N GLU A 178 -10.46 14.19 -9.25
CA GLU A 178 -10.08 15.24 -10.22
C GLU A 178 -9.83 16.58 -9.53
N SER A 179 -10.52 16.88 -8.43
CA SER A 179 -10.42 18.15 -7.71
C SER A 179 -9.00 18.48 -7.20
N ASN A 180 -8.11 17.49 -7.08
CA ASN A 180 -6.73 17.68 -6.64
C ASN A 180 -5.77 18.12 -7.78
N GLU A 181 -6.23 18.19 -9.03
CA GLU A 181 -5.44 18.74 -10.14
C GLU A 181 -5.47 20.27 -10.21
N VAL A 182 -6.54 20.92 -9.70
CA VAL A 182 -6.75 22.37 -9.86
C VAL A 182 -5.85 23.21 -8.93
N GLU A 183 -5.39 22.67 -7.80
CA GLU A 183 -4.41 23.35 -6.93
C GLU A 183 -2.94 23.20 -7.39
N LYS A 184 -2.69 22.59 -8.57
CA LYS A 184 -1.34 22.35 -9.11
C LYS A 184 -1.07 22.99 -10.47
N LYS A 185 -1.67 24.16 -10.75
CA LYS A 185 -1.23 25.05 -11.83
C LYS A 185 -0.74 26.38 -11.28
#